data_AF-A0A2E5JEI9-F1
#
_entry.id   AF-A0A2E5JEI9-F1
#
_cell.length_a   1.000
_cell.length_b   1.000
_cell.length_c   1.000
_cell.angle_alpha   90.00
_cell.angle_beta   90.00
_cell.angle_gamma   90.00
#
_symmetry.space_group_name_H-M   'P 1'
#
loop_
_entity.id
_entity.type
_entity.pdbx_description
1 polymer ?
#
loop_
_entity_poly.entity_id
_entity_poly.type
_entity_poly.pdbx_seq_one_letter_code
_entity_poly.pdbx_strand_id
1 'polypeptide(L)'
;MKNIFITAFSVMLLLVCSCAKKQENSETKNHNIPLSSNNPKAITFFRAAENHKFNQEYIEAKEDYRSALRLDPNMILALTEINEDNINVALEYRRKAVRNFKNSNEFEKLFV
;
A
#
# COMPACT_ATOMS: atom_id res chain seq x y z
N MET A 1 45.49 29.20 -12.57
CA MET A 1 44.62 28.28 -13.33
C MET A 1 44.28 26.97 -12.58
N LYS A 2 44.44 26.88 -11.24
CA LYS A 2 44.02 25.71 -10.44
C LYS A 2 42.65 25.88 -9.75
N ASN A 3 42.22 27.12 -9.54
CA ASN A 3 41.05 27.42 -8.72
C ASN A 3 39.72 27.43 -9.51
N ILE A 4 39.77 27.47 -10.86
CA ILE A 4 38.58 27.45 -11.72
C ILE A 4 38.01 26.03 -11.87
N PHE A 5 38.85 25.00 -11.84
CA PHE A 5 38.41 23.61 -11.92
C PHE A 5 37.73 23.13 -10.62
N ILE A 6 38.17 23.65 -9.47
CA ILE A 6 37.59 23.30 -8.16
C ILE A 6 36.19 23.93 -8.00
N THR A 7 35.98 25.14 -8.50
CA THR A 7 34.67 25.81 -8.43
C THR A 7 33.65 25.17 -9.38
N ALA A 8 34.07 24.73 -10.57
CA ALA A 8 33.19 24.05 -11.52
C ALA A 8 32.66 22.70 -10.98
N PHE A 9 33.50 21.95 -10.26
CA PHE A 9 33.10 20.67 -9.66
C PHE A 9 32.14 20.84 -8.47
N SER A 10 32.33 21.92 -7.68
CA SER A 10 31.45 22.26 -6.54
C SER A 10 30.04 22.67 -6.97
N VAL A 11 29.92 23.40 -8.09
CA VAL A 11 28.61 23.80 -8.66
C VAL A 11 27.87 22.60 -9.27
N MET A 12 28.59 21.65 -9.87
CA MET A 12 27.98 20.45 -10.46
C MET A 12 27.48 19.46 -9.39
N LEU A 13 28.14 19.39 -8.22
CA LEU A 13 27.70 18.56 -7.09
C LEU A 13 26.43 19.10 -6.40
N LEU A 14 26.20 20.42 -6.45
CA LEU A 14 24.98 21.04 -5.91
C LEU A 14 23.74 20.83 -6.80
N LEU A 15 23.94 20.52 -8.09
CA LEU A 15 22.85 20.22 -9.04
C LEU A 15 22.32 18.79 -8.91
N VAL A 16 23.14 17.82 -8.51
CA VAL A 16 22.70 16.43 -8.28
C VAL A 16 21.97 16.22 -6.94
N CYS A 17 22.09 17.16 -5.99
CA CYS A 17 21.35 17.10 -4.72
C CYS A 17 19.96 17.75 -4.75
N SER A 18 19.52 18.33 -5.87
CA SER A 18 18.22 19.01 -5.97
C SER A 18 17.04 18.09 -6.33
N CYS A 19 17.23 16.76 -6.29
CA CYS A 19 16.13 15.79 -6.40
C CYS A 19 15.78 15.10 -5.07
N ALA A 20 16.10 15.70 -3.93
CA ALA A 20 15.30 15.45 -2.73
C ALA A 20 14.07 16.36 -2.81
N LYS A 21 13.11 16.03 -3.69
CA LYS A 21 11.74 16.48 -3.45
C LYS A 21 11.42 15.97 -2.05
N LYS A 22 11.36 16.89 -1.09
CA LYS A 22 10.62 16.69 0.14
C LYS A 22 9.27 16.20 -0.35
N GLN A 23 9.04 14.90 -0.25
CA GLN A 23 7.73 14.35 -0.47
C GLN A 23 6.91 15.11 0.54
N GLU A 24 6.11 16.06 0.04
CA GLU A 24 5.00 16.57 0.82
C GLU A 24 4.39 15.30 1.38
N ASN A 25 4.39 15.19 2.70
CA ASN A 25 3.28 14.58 3.38
C ASN A 25 2.07 15.35 2.85
N SER A 26 1.61 14.99 1.64
CA SER A 26 0.21 14.77 1.39
C SER A 26 -0.16 13.90 2.57
N GLU A 27 -0.59 14.54 3.66
CA GLU A 27 -1.73 14.07 4.40
C GLU A 27 -2.59 13.41 3.34
N THR A 28 -2.51 12.07 3.30
CA THR A 28 -3.34 11.29 2.40
C THR A 28 -4.71 11.81 2.72
N LYS A 29 -5.26 12.64 1.80
CA LYS A 29 -6.62 13.12 1.91
C LYS A 29 -7.37 11.82 2.09
N ASN A 30 -7.81 11.61 3.32
CA ASN A 30 -8.15 10.31 3.84
C ASN A 30 -9.47 9.98 3.16
N HIS A 31 -9.38 9.54 1.90
CA HIS A 31 -10.45 8.85 1.24
C HIS A 31 -10.52 7.57 2.04
N ASN A 32 -11.28 7.67 3.14
CA ASN A 32 -11.64 6.57 3.99
C ASN A 32 -12.36 5.60 3.07
N ILE A 33 -11.60 4.69 2.46
CA ILE A 33 -12.13 3.60 1.67
C ILE A 33 -13.15 2.93 2.58
N PRO A 34 -14.44 2.88 2.18
CA PRO A 34 -15.46 2.25 3.00
C PRO A 34 -15.15 0.75 3.02
N LEU A 35 -15.03 0.21 4.23
CA LEU A 35 -14.71 -1.20 4.48
C LEU A 35 -15.90 -1.83 5.18
N SER A 36 -16.27 -3.05 4.75
CA SER A 36 -17.31 -3.81 5.45
C SER A 36 -16.81 -4.47 6.74
N SER A 37 -15.49 -4.48 6.96
CA SER A 37 -14.93 -5.00 8.20
C SER A 37 -15.39 -4.17 9.40
N ASN A 38 -15.90 -4.85 10.42
CA ASN A 38 -16.23 -4.23 11.71
C ASN A 38 -15.09 -4.37 12.73
N ASN A 39 -13.95 -4.97 12.34
CA ASN A 39 -12.81 -5.14 13.23
C ASN A 39 -11.86 -3.91 13.08
N PRO A 40 -11.82 -2.99 14.05
CA PRO A 40 -11.05 -1.75 13.92
C PRO A 40 -9.54 -2.01 13.78
N LYS A 41 -9.03 -3.09 14.38
CA LYS A 41 -7.60 -3.43 14.26
C LYS A 41 -7.28 -4.04 12.90
N ALA A 42 -8.19 -4.82 12.31
CA ALA A 42 -8.05 -5.30 10.94
C ALA A 42 -8.04 -4.13 9.94
N ILE A 43 -8.94 -3.15 10.14
CA ILE A 43 -8.99 -1.90 9.36
C ILE A 43 -7.67 -1.13 9.45
N THR A 44 -7.08 -1.01 10.65
CA THR A 44 -5.78 -0.37 10.84
C THR A 44 -4.67 -1.06 10.04
N PHE A 45 -4.58 -2.39 10.11
CA PHE A 45 -3.60 -3.14 9.32
C PHE A 45 -3.83 -2.99 7.81
N PHE A 46 -5.07 -3.05 7.34
CA PHE A 46 -5.35 -2.83 5.91
C PHE A 46 -4.91 -1.44 5.45
N ARG A 47 -5.18 -0.39 6.24
CA ARG A 47 -4.76 0.97 5.90
C ARG A 47 -3.23 1.11 5.91
N ALA A 48 -2.54 0.45 6.82
CA ALA A 48 -1.09 0.36 6.82
C ALA A 48 -0.58 -0.33 5.55
N ALA A 49 -1.21 -1.44 5.14
CA ALA A 49 -0.88 -2.14 3.90
C ALA A 49 -1.05 -1.25 2.66
N GLU A 50 -2.16 -0.51 2.55
CA GLU A 50 -2.38 0.43 1.43
C GLU A 50 -1.31 1.54 1.39
N ASN A 51 -0.91 2.06 2.56
CA ASN A 51 0.15 3.07 2.66
C ASN A 51 1.51 2.49 2.23
N HIS A 52 1.89 1.32 2.75
CA HIS A 52 3.11 0.63 2.34
C HIS A 52 3.09 0.30 0.85
N LYS A 53 1.96 -0.19 0.31
CA LYS A 53 1.79 -0.45 -1.13
C LYS A 53 1.99 0.81 -1.97
N PHE A 54 1.41 1.94 -1.55
CA PHE A 54 1.57 3.24 -2.21
C PHE A 54 3.03 3.72 -2.20
N ASN A 55 3.75 3.44 -1.10
CA ASN A 55 5.18 3.72 -0.96
C ASN A 55 6.09 2.68 -1.62
N GLN A 56 5.52 1.66 -2.29
CA GLN A 56 6.25 0.56 -2.93
C GLN A 56 6.98 -0.39 -1.94
N GLU A 57 6.57 -0.37 -0.67
CA GLU A 57 7.03 -1.24 0.42
C GLU A 57 6.21 -2.55 0.39
N TYR A 58 6.37 -3.33 -0.69
CA TYR A 58 5.48 -4.46 -0.97
C TYR A 58 5.58 -5.62 0.02
N ILE A 59 6.73 -5.79 0.69
CA ILE A 59 6.92 -6.84 1.70
C ILE A 59 6.10 -6.50 2.95
N GLU A 60 6.25 -5.26 3.43
CA GLU A 60 5.53 -4.71 4.56
C GLU A 60 4.02 -4.67 4.28
N ALA A 61 3.63 -4.24 3.07
CA ALA A 61 2.24 -4.26 2.64
C ALA A 61 1.62 -5.67 2.71
N LYS A 62 2.35 -6.69 2.21
CA LYS A 62 1.90 -8.08 2.26
C LYS A 62 1.70 -8.57 3.69
N GLU A 63 2.62 -8.27 4.60
CA GLU A 63 2.52 -8.68 6.01
C GLU A 63 1.39 -7.97 6.76
N ASP A 64 1.13 -6.71 6.42
CA ASP A 64 -0.02 -5.96 6.95
C ASP A 64 -1.34 -6.51 6.43
N TYR A 65 -1.47 -6.83 5.13
CA TYR A 65 -2.67 -7.51 4.61
C TYR A 65 -2.88 -8.85 5.32
N ARG A 66 -1.83 -9.66 5.52
CA ARG A 66 -1.92 -10.93 6.27
C ARG A 66 -2.38 -10.71 7.71
N SER A 67 -1.91 -9.64 8.35
CA SER A 67 -2.32 -9.29 9.70
C SER A 67 -3.78 -8.83 9.76
N ALA A 68 -4.27 -8.10 8.75
CA ALA A 68 -5.68 -7.79 8.58
C ALA A 68 -6.52 -9.07 8.40
N LEU A 69 -6.09 -9.98 7.50
CA LEU A 69 -6.77 -11.25 7.23
C LEU A 69 -6.74 -12.23 8.42
N ARG A 70 -5.76 -12.12 9.32
CA ARG A 70 -5.74 -12.89 10.57
C ARG A 70 -6.84 -12.46 11.54
N LEU A 71 -7.19 -11.17 11.53
CA LEU A 71 -8.18 -10.56 12.42
C LEU A 71 -9.58 -10.51 11.81
N ASP A 72 -9.68 -10.35 10.49
CA ASP A 72 -10.88 -10.49 9.70
C ASP A 72 -10.58 -11.34 8.46
N PRO A 73 -10.78 -12.66 8.55
CA PRO A 73 -10.49 -13.58 7.46
C PRO A 73 -11.30 -13.34 6.19
N ASN A 74 -12.39 -12.57 6.24
CA ASN A 74 -13.29 -12.32 5.12
C ASN A 74 -13.19 -10.88 4.60
N MET A 75 -12.20 -10.11 5.07
CA MET A 75 -11.99 -8.72 4.64
C MET A 75 -11.75 -8.66 3.12
N ILE A 76 -12.76 -8.19 2.39
CA ILE A 76 -12.87 -8.31 0.93
C ILE A 76 -11.64 -7.70 0.25
N LEU A 77 -11.34 -6.43 0.53
CA LEU A 77 -10.22 -5.76 -0.13
C LEU A 77 -8.86 -6.35 0.24
N ALA A 78 -8.68 -6.83 1.48
CA ALA A 78 -7.42 -7.48 1.83
C ALA A 78 -7.25 -8.81 1.07
N LEU A 79 -8.33 -9.57 0.83
CA LEU A 79 -8.30 -10.79 0.02
C LEU A 79 -8.03 -10.52 -1.47
N THR A 80 -8.45 -9.36 -2.00
CA THR A 80 -8.26 -9.01 -3.42
C THR A 80 -6.93 -8.31 -3.67
N GLU A 81 -6.48 -7.44 -2.76
CA GLU A 81 -5.31 -6.57 -2.96
C GLU A 81 -3.98 -7.21 -2.53
N ILE A 82 -4.01 -8.24 -1.67
CA ILE A 82 -2.78 -8.90 -1.22
C ILE A 82 -2.00 -9.47 -2.40
N ASN A 83 -0.73 -9.07 -2.51
CA ASN A 83 0.21 -9.63 -3.48
C ASN A 83 0.80 -10.94 -2.94
N GLU A 84 0.07 -12.05 -3.11
CA GLU A 84 0.50 -13.37 -2.66
C GLU A 84 1.30 -14.10 -3.76
N ASP A 85 2.51 -14.56 -3.41
CA ASP A 85 3.45 -15.15 -4.36
C ASP A 85 2.99 -16.55 -4.81
N ASN A 86 2.33 -17.29 -3.91
CA ASN A 86 1.80 -18.61 -4.23
C ASN A 86 0.45 -18.48 -4.93
N ILE A 87 0.42 -18.85 -6.22
CA ILE A 87 -0.78 -18.75 -7.06
C ILE A 87 -1.99 -19.52 -6.49
N ASN A 88 -1.79 -20.65 -5.83
CA ASN A 88 -2.90 -21.43 -5.27
C ASN A 88 -3.53 -20.69 -4.08
N VAL A 89 -2.72 -20.03 -3.26
CA VAL A 89 -3.17 -19.23 -2.13
C VAL A 89 -3.87 -17.96 -2.64
N ALA A 90 -3.29 -17.28 -3.64
CA ALA A 90 -3.92 -16.13 -4.28
C ALA A 90 -5.31 -16.47 -4.84
N LEU A 91 -5.43 -17.59 -5.57
CA LEU A 91 -6.70 -18.07 -6.10
C LEU A 91 -7.71 -18.41 -4.99
N GLU A 92 -7.24 -18.97 -3.87
CA GLU A 92 -8.10 -19.23 -2.72
C GLU A 92 -8.64 -17.92 -2.12
N TYR A 93 -7.80 -16.90 -1.97
CA TYR A 93 -8.23 -15.58 -1.48
C TYR A 93 -9.25 -14.95 -2.41
N ARG A 94 -9.03 -14.96 -3.74
CA ARG A 94 -10.01 -14.46 -4.71
C ARG A 94 -11.34 -15.21 -4.62
N ARG A 95 -11.32 -16.55 -4.54
CA ARG A 95 -12.54 -17.34 -4.35
C ARG A 95 -13.24 -17.00 -3.02
N LYS A 96 -12.49 -16.72 -1.96
CA LYS A 96 -13.03 -16.33 -0.67
C LYS A 96 -13.68 -14.95 -0.72
N ALA A 97 -13.11 -14.00 -1.46
CA ALA A 97 -13.72 -12.69 -1.72
C ALA A 97 -15.07 -12.86 -2.45
N VAL A 98 -15.10 -13.66 -3.53
CA VAL A 98 -16.34 -13.98 -4.28
C VAL A 98 -17.40 -14.63 -3.40
N ARG A 99 -17.04 -15.61 -2.55
CA ARG A 99 -18.00 -16.24 -1.62
C ARG A 99 -18.60 -15.26 -0.61
N ASN A 100 -17.85 -14.21 -0.27
CA ASN A 100 -18.28 -13.18 0.68
C ASN A 100 -18.88 -11.93 0.01
N PHE A 101 -19.01 -11.90 -1.32
CA PHE A 101 -19.54 -10.76 -2.09
C PHE A 101 -20.85 -10.18 -1.54
N LYS A 102 -21.75 -11.03 -1.05
CA LYS A 102 -23.03 -10.59 -0.46
C LYS A 102 -22.89 -9.75 0.81
N ASN A 103 -21.75 -9.84 1.49
CA ASN A 103 -21.42 -9.10 2.70
C ASN A 103 -20.57 -7.84 2.38
N SER A 104 -20.22 -7.62 1.11
CA SER A 104 -19.46 -6.46 0.65
C SER A 104 -20.34 -5.21 0.61
N ASN A 105 -19.75 -4.06 0.92
CA ASN A 105 -20.39 -2.77 0.66
C ASN A 105 -20.30 -2.42 -0.83
N GLU A 106 -21.02 -1.39 -1.28
CA GLU A 106 -21.09 -1.04 -2.70
C GLU A 106 -19.73 -0.72 -3.34
N PHE A 107 -18.78 -0.19 -2.57
CA PHE A 107 -17.42 0.06 -3.07
C PHE A 107 -16.66 -1.24 -3.26
N GLU A 108 -16.66 -2.12 -2.26
CA GLU A 108 -15.95 -3.40 -2.30
C GLU A 108 -16.45 -4.32 -3.41
N LYS A 109 -17.73 -4.24 -3.78
CA LYS A 109 -18.30 -4.99 -4.91
C LYS A 109 -17.65 -4.68 -6.26
N LEU A 110 -16.98 -3.54 -6.40
CA LEU A 110 -16.27 -3.18 -7.63
C LEU A 110 -14.96 -3.98 -7.81
N PHE A 111 -14.47 -4.63 -6.76
CA PHE A 111 -13.17 -5.31 -6.73
C PHE A 111 -13.27 -6.85 -6.75
N VAL A 112 -14.48 -7.39 -6.70
CA VAL A 112 -14.79 -8.82 -6.65
C VAL A 112 -15.40 -9.27 -7.96
#